data_AF-A0A0G0I1W6-F1
#
_entry.id   AF-A0A0G0I1W6-F1
#
_cell.length_a   1.000
_cell.length_b   1.000
_cell.length_c   1.000
_cell.angle_alpha   90.00
_cell.angle_beta   90.00
_cell.angle_gamma   90.00
#
_symmetry.space_group_name_H-M   'P 1'
#
loop_
_entity.id
_entity.type
_entity.pdbx_description
1 polymer ?
#
loop_
_entity_poly.entity_id
_entity_poly.type
_entity_poly.pdbx_seq_one_letter_code
_entity_poly.pdbx_strand_id
1 'polypeptide(L)'
;MEIIGDFNTSVKKALDETDNNWENYDGLVVCGTHSPHDTETIIDRIREARGNNIPFYGECFGHQLACIEWARNVMGIKNATSEEFGQGVFVVKKRPELKVGLHDGESWWSNYEVIEEVEKDFVEHRPLNMITVPFHPSYQSLKDRPHPILVQFIRLCTKK
;
A
#
# COMPACT_ATOMS: atom_id res chain seq x y z
N MET A 1 36.29 -7.21 -10.88
CA MET A 1 35.02 -7.12 -11.61
C MET A 1 33.93 -7.33 -10.57
N GLU A 2 33.42 -6.24 -9.98
CA GLU A 2 32.31 -6.31 -9.02
C GLU A 2 31.01 -6.53 -9.79
N ILE A 3 30.30 -7.60 -9.45
CA ILE A 3 28.95 -7.84 -9.96
C ILE A 3 28.02 -6.99 -9.11
N ILE A 4 27.69 -5.79 -9.60
CA ILE A 4 26.67 -4.92 -9.04
C ILE A 4 25.32 -5.43 -9.58
N GLY A 5 24.72 -6.43 -8.92
CA GLY A 5 23.41 -6.94 -9.35
C GLY A 5 23.19 -8.45 -9.22
N ASP A 6 23.84 -9.14 -8.29
CA ASP A 6 23.34 -10.47 -7.92
C ASP A 6 22.00 -10.32 -7.18
N PHE A 7 21.12 -11.32 -7.34
CA PHE A 7 19.77 -11.33 -6.78
C PHE A 7 19.76 -11.14 -5.26
N ASN A 8 20.71 -11.76 -4.54
CA ASN A 8 20.76 -11.67 -3.08
C ASN A 8 21.16 -10.28 -2.62
N THR A 9 22.13 -9.65 -3.28
CA THR A 9 22.54 -8.26 -3.00
C THR A 9 21.43 -7.28 -3.36
N SER A 10 20.74 -7.48 -4.48
CA SER A 10 19.63 -6.61 -4.91
C SER A 10 18.42 -6.73 -3.99
N VAL A 11 18.08 -7.95 -3.58
CA VAL A 11 17.01 -8.22 -2.59
C VAL A 11 17.40 -7.64 -1.23
N LYS A 12 18.63 -7.86 -0.77
CA LYS A 12 19.09 -7.31 0.50
C LYS A 12 19.06 -5.78 0.51
N LYS A 13 19.51 -5.12 -0.57
CA LYS A 13 19.39 -3.66 -0.73
C LYS A 13 17.93 -3.21 -0.76
N ALA A 14 17.06 -3.89 -1.50
CA ALA A 14 15.64 -3.55 -1.56
C ALA A 14 14.92 -3.73 -0.21
N LEU A 15 15.43 -4.60 0.68
CA LEU A 15 14.89 -4.82 2.02
C LEU A 15 15.49 -3.87 3.06
N ASP A 16 16.76 -3.51 2.96
CA ASP A 16 17.48 -2.79 4.01
C ASP A 16 17.72 -1.29 3.69
N GLU A 17 17.69 -0.87 2.41
CA GLU A 17 17.99 0.51 2.01
C GLU A 17 16.70 1.32 1.81
N THR A 18 16.47 2.29 2.71
CA THR A 18 15.56 3.41 2.43
C THR A 18 16.32 4.51 1.70
N ASP A 19 15.83 4.92 0.53
CA ASP A 19 16.41 6.05 -0.19
C ASP A 19 16.00 7.37 0.51
N ASN A 20 16.99 8.13 0.98
CA ASN A 20 16.76 9.41 1.64
C ASN A 20 16.31 10.52 0.68
N ASN A 21 16.43 10.30 -0.63
CA ASN A 21 16.03 11.26 -1.67
C ASN A 21 14.68 10.89 -2.30
N TRP A 22 13.86 10.07 -1.62
CA TRP A 22 12.65 9.49 -2.19
C TRP A 22 11.63 10.54 -2.65
N GLU A 23 11.67 11.73 -2.07
CA GLU A 23 10.87 12.88 -2.48
C GLU A 23 11.14 13.37 -3.91
N ASN A 24 12.25 12.94 -4.54
CA ASN A 24 12.53 13.21 -5.94
C ASN A 24 11.86 12.23 -6.90
N TYR A 25 11.25 11.15 -6.39
CA TYR A 25 10.47 10.23 -7.21
C TYR A 25 9.10 10.81 -7.54
N ASP A 26 8.61 10.54 -8.75
CA ASP A 26 7.30 11.02 -9.20
C ASP A 26 6.12 10.21 -8.59
N GLY A 27 6.38 9.22 -7.74
CA GLY A 27 5.34 8.45 -7.04
C GLY A 27 5.87 7.39 -6.08
N LEU A 28 5.03 7.02 -5.10
CA LEU A 28 5.27 5.99 -4.10
C LEU A 28 4.40 4.77 -4.38
N VAL A 29 5.01 3.59 -4.39
CA VAL A 29 4.31 2.30 -4.55
C VAL A 29 4.54 1.46 -3.31
N VAL A 30 3.47 0.99 -2.68
CA VAL A 30 3.51 0.01 -1.59
C VAL A 30 2.76 -1.24 -2.03
N CYS A 31 3.53 -2.26 -2.40
CA CYS A 31 3.01 -3.58 -2.73
C CYS A 31 2.86 -4.45 -1.48
N GLY A 32 2.14 -5.56 -1.61
CA GLY A 32 2.01 -6.55 -0.55
C GLY A 32 3.37 -7.03 -0.02
N THR A 33 3.61 -6.86 1.29
CA THR A 33 4.72 -7.54 1.99
C THR A 33 4.15 -8.57 2.96
N HIS A 34 4.81 -9.71 3.07
CA HIS A 34 4.46 -10.77 4.02
C HIS A 34 5.23 -10.64 5.34
N SER A 35 5.95 -9.52 5.55
CA SER A 35 6.76 -9.30 6.75
C SER A 35 6.55 -7.91 7.33
N PRO A 36 6.20 -7.81 8.63
CA PRO A 36 5.80 -6.57 9.29
C PRO A 36 6.98 -5.69 9.73
N HIS A 37 8.21 -6.01 9.34
CA HIS A 37 9.41 -5.46 9.98
C HIS A 37 9.64 -3.95 9.74
N ASP A 38 8.95 -3.33 8.77
CA ASP A 38 9.09 -1.90 8.44
C ASP A 38 7.76 -1.13 8.32
N THR A 39 6.69 -1.66 8.90
CA THR A 39 5.33 -1.12 8.71
C THR A 39 5.16 0.31 9.20
N GLU A 40 5.77 0.66 10.33
CA GLU A 40 5.72 2.02 10.87
C GLU A 40 6.45 3.02 9.96
N THR A 41 7.62 2.64 9.42
CA THR A 41 8.34 3.46 8.43
C THR A 41 7.52 3.64 7.16
N ILE A 42 6.87 2.58 6.66
CA ILE A 42 6.02 2.65 5.48
C ILE A 42 4.79 3.54 5.73
N ILE A 43 4.13 3.41 6.89
CA ILE A 43 3.00 4.27 7.29
C ILE A 43 3.44 5.74 7.32
N ASP A 44 4.65 6.02 7.82
CA ASP A 44 5.19 7.37 7.83
C ASP A 44 5.43 7.92 6.41
N ARG A 45 5.98 7.10 5.51
CA ARG A 45 6.13 7.49 4.09
C ARG A 45 4.79 7.71 3.39
N ILE A 46 3.75 6.94 3.73
CA ILE A 46 2.40 7.16 3.21
C ILE A 46 1.86 8.51 3.69
N ARG A 47 2.07 8.85 4.97
CA ARG A 47 1.69 10.14 5.54
C ARG A 47 2.38 11.30 4.82
N GLU A 48 3.69 11.17 4.57
CA GLU A 48 4.47 12.16 3.84
C GLU A 48 4.00 12.30 2.39
N ALA A 49 3.75 11.19 1.69
CA ALA A 49 3.24 11.21 0.32
C ALA A 49 1.87 11.90 0.25
N ARG A 50 0.96 11.61 1.19
CA ARG A 50 -0.34 12.28 1.31
C ARG A 50 -0.20 13.76 1.59
N GLY A 51 0.67 14.15 2.52
CA GLY A 51 0.90 15.54 2.91
C GLY A 51 1.55 16.39 1.82
N ASN A 52 2.42 15.79 1.00
CA ASN A 52 3.17 16.45 -0.06
C ASN A 52 2.56 16.29 -1.46
N ASN A 53 1.35 15.72 -1.55
CA ASN A 53 0.65 15.47 -2.82
C ASN A 53 1.47 14.61 -3.81
N ILE A 54 2.30 13.71 -3.29
CA ILE A 54 3.04 12.73 -4.10
C ILE A 54 2.05 11.62 -4.49
N PRO A 55 1.97 11.22 -5.78
CA PRO A 55 1.14 10.10 -6.20
C PRO A 55 1.47 8.83 -5.43
N PHE A 56 0.45 8.17 -4.87
CA PHE A 56 0.58 6.96 -4.09
C PHE A 56 -0.23 5.83 -4.72
N TYR A 57 0.37 4.65 -4.85
CA TYR A 57 -0.30 3.40 -5.19
C TYR A 57 -0.09 2.34 -4.12
N GLY A 58 -1.19 1.88 -3.52
CA GLY A 58 -1.17 0.82 -2.50
C GLY A 58 -2.07 -0.35 -2.89
N GLU A 59 -1.49 -1.55 -3.03
CA GLU A 59 -2.27 -2.77 -3.28
C GLU A 59 -2.20 -3.73 -2.09
N CYS A 60 -3.33 -4.39 -1.78
CA CYS A 60 -3.44 -5.36 -0.69
C CYS A 60 -2.97 -4.79 0.65
N PHE A 61 -1.78 -5.17 1.12
CA PHE A 61 -1.18 -4.61 2.35
C PHE A 61 -0.95 -3.10 2.25
N GLY A 62 -0.60 -2.57 1.07
CA GLY A 62 -0.44 -1.13 0.88
C GLY A 62 -1.74 -0.36 1.10
N HIS A 63 -2.88 -0.95 0.74
CA HIS A 63 -4.20 -0.39 1.06
C HIS A 63 -4.47 -0.41 2.57
N GLN A 64 -4.18 -1.53 3.24
CA GLN A 64 -4.34 -1.64 4.70
C GLN A 64 -3.48 -0.61 5.45
N LEU A 65 -2.22 -0.43 5.08
CA LEU A 65 -1.32 0.56 5.69
C LEU A 65 -1.79 2.00 5.43
N ALA A 66 -2.35 2.28 4.25
CA ALA A 66 -2.91 3.59 3.96
C ALA A 66 -4.17 3.88 4.81
N CYS A 67 -5.03 2.89 5.02
CA CYS A 67 -6.16 3.01 5.94
C CYS A 67 -5.71 3.20 7.40
N ILE A 68 -4.63 2.53 7.83
CA ILE A 68 -4.03 2.75 9.16
C ILE A 68 -3.47 4.17 9.28
N GLU A 69 -2.74 4.66 8.27
CA GLU A 69 -2.24 6.04 8.22
C GLU A 69 -3.40 7.04 8.34
N TRP A 70 -4.45 6.84 7.55
CA TRP A 70 -5.64 7.67 7.55
C TRP A 70 -6.35 7.69 8.90
N ALA A 71 -6.55 6.52 9.51
CA ALA A 71 -7.16 6.38 10.82
C ALA A 71 -6.39 7.18 11.90
N ARG A 72 -5.05 7.11 11.87
CA ARG A 72 -4.17 7.78 12.85
C ARG A 72 -4.16 9.31 12.69
N ASN A 73 -4.06 9.77 11.44
CA ASN A 73 -3.72 11.16 11.12
C ASN A 73 -4.92 12.01 10.70
N VAL A 74 -6.01 11.40 10.22
CA VAL A 74 -7.22 12.11 9.76
C VAL A 74 -8.40 11.84 10.69
N MET A 75 -8.73 10.57 10.96
CA MET A 75 -9.86 10.22 11.83
C MET A 75 -9.55 10.40 13.33
N GLY A 76 -8.27 10.56 13.70
CA GLY A 76 -7.85 10.76 15.09
C GLY A 76 -7.83 9.48 15.94
N ILE A 77 -7.97 8.30 15.33
CA ILE A 77 -7.86 7.00 16.00
C ILE A 77 -6.37 6.73 16.32
N LYS A 78 -5.93 7.23 17.47
CA LYS A 78 -4.55 7.07 17.92
C LYS A 78 -4.22 5.58 18.11
N ASN A 79 -3.01 5.21 17.73
CA ASN A 79 -2.51 3.82 17.78
C ASN A 79 -3.34 2.82 16.96
N ALA A 80 -4.02 3.28 15.90
CA ALA A 80 -4.68 2.37 14.96
C ALA A 80 -3.66 1.38 14.37
N THR A 81 -4.01 0.10 14.28
CA THR A 81 -3.08 -0.96 13.90
C THR A 81 -3.80 -2.15 13.29
N SER A 82 -3.03 -3.14 12.82
CA SER A 82 -3.53 -4.46 12.42
C SER A 82 -3.45 -5.46 13.56
N GLU A 83 -4.39 -6.39 13.62
CA GLU A 83 -4.29 -7.59 14.47
C GLU A 83 -3.01 -8.40 14.19
N GLU A 84 -2.40 -8.25 13.01
CA GLU A 84 -1.09 -8.83 12.68
C GLU A 84 0.06 -8.30 13.54
N PHE A 85 -0.07 -7.08 14.08
CA PHE A 85 1.02 -6.41 14.81
C PHE A 85 0.86 -6.49 16.34
N GLY A 86 -0.28 -7.00 16.83
CA GLY A 86 -0.47 -7.40 18.22
C GLY A 86 -1.11 -6.38 19.16
N GLN A 87 -0.63 -5.14 19.27
CA GLN A 87 -1.19 -4.16 20.23
C GLN A 87 -1.55 -2.82 19.61
N GLY A 88 -2.74 -2.31 19.94
CA GLY A 88 -3.27 -1.01 19.50
C GLY A 88 -4.78 -1.05 19.31
N VAL A 89 -5.32 -0.08 18.55
CA VAL A 89 -6.73 -0.07 18.14
C VAL A 89 -6.83 -0.80 16.79
N PHE A 90 -7.45 -1.98 16.77
CA PHE A 90 -7.51 -2.78 15.54
C PHE A 90 -8.50 -2.20 14.53
N VAL A 91 -7.94 -1.59 13.49
CA VAL A 91 -8.69 -1.12 12.31
C VAL A 91 -8.49 -2.03 11.10
N VAL A 92 -7.53 -2.96 11.18
CA VAL A 92 -7.35 -4.07 10.25
C VAL A 92 -7.49 -5.36 11.05
N LYS A 93 -8.46 -6.20 10.68
CA LYS A 93 -8.86 -7.39 11.44
C LYS A 93 -8.83 -8.64 10.60
N LYS A 94 -8.54 -9.77 11.25
CA LYS A 94 -8.53 -11.08 10.62
C LYS A 94 -9.95 -11.47 10.23
N ARG A 95 -10.11 -11.90 8.98
CA ARG A 95 -11.35 -12.45 8.44
C ARG A 95 -11.64 -13.80 9.10
N PRO A 96 -12.92 -14.14 9.32
CA PRO A 96 -13.31 -15.50 9.75
C PRO A 96 -12.92 -16.56 8.72
N GLU A 97 -12.93 -16.19 7.43
CA GLU A 97 -12.66 -17.08 6.31
C GLU A 97 -11.54 -16.57 5.42
N LEU A 98 -10.71 -17.51 4.96
CA LEU A 98 -9.61 -17.25 4.03
C LEU A 98 -10.15 -16.78 2.68
N LYS A 99 -9.85 -15.53 2.32
CA LYS A 99 -10.18 -14.97 1.00
C LYS A 99 -8.95 -14.99 0.11
N VAL A 100 -8.75 -16.11 -0.58
CA VAL A 100 -7.66 -16.30 -1.55
C VAL A 100 -8.23 -16.67 -2.91
N GLY A 101 -7.62 -16.15 -3.98
CA GLY A 101 -7.99 -16.43 -5.36
C GLY A 101 -8.81 -15.32 -6.00
N LEU A 102 -9.49 -15.65 -7.10
CA LEU A 102 -10.32 -14.71 -7.85
C LEU A 102 -11.76 -14.72 -7.31
N HIS A 103 -12.25 -13.55 -6.91
CA HIS A 103 -13.60 -13.32 -6.40
C HIS A 103 -14.18 -12.11 -7.12
N ASP A 104 -15.28 -12.28 -7.86
CA ASP A 104 -15.93 -11.21 -8.64
C ASP A 104 -14.97 -10.43 -9.56
N GLY A 105 -13.97 -11.13 -10.10
CA GLY A 105 -12.95 -10.53 -10.97
C GLY A 105 -11.82 -9.83 -10.23
N GLU A 106 -11.78 -9.87 -8.89
CA GLU A 106 -10.70 -9.33 -8.06
C GLU A 106 -9.81 -10.46 -7.51
N SER A 107 -8.49 -10.26 -7.50
CA SER A 107 -7.54 -11.24 -6.94
C SER A 107 -7.15 -10.91 -5.51
N TRP A 108 -7.55 -11.79 -4.59
CA TRP A 108 -7.37 -11.65 -3.15
C TRP A 108 -6.30 -12.62 -2.65
N TRP A 109 -5.45 -12.16 -1.73
CA TRP A 109 -4.37 -12.95 -1.11
C TRP A 109 -4.16 -12.60 0.37
N SER A 110 -5.15 -11.98 1.02
CA SER A 110 -5.06 -11.49 2.39
C SER A 110 -6.16 -12.07 3.27
N ASN A 111 -5.78 -12.40 4.50
CA ASN A 111 -6.69 -12.82 5.57
C ASN A 111 -7.15 -11.67 6.43
N TYR A 112 -6.81 -10.44 6.08
CA TYR A 112 -7.10 -9.27 6.88
C TYR A 112 -7.87 -8.24 6.06
N GLU A 113 -8.84 -7.60 6.68
CA GLU A 113 -9.65 -6.55 6.08
C GLU A 113 -9.69 -5.32 6.97
N VAL A 114 -9.82 -4.15 6.34
CA VAL A 114 -10.02 -2.90 7.05
C VAL A 114 -11.46 -2.88 7.57
N ILE A 115 -11.69 -2.36 8.77
CA ILE A 115 -13.05 -2.21 9.29
C ILE A 115 -13.83 -1.22 8.42
N GLU A 116 -15.11 -1.52 8.20
CA GLU A 116 -15.97 -0.77 7.27
C GLU A 116 -15.97 0.74 7.53
N GLU A 117 -16.00 1.16 8.79
CA GLU A 117 -15.99 2.58 9.18
C GLU A 117 -14.76 3.33 8.63
N VAL A 118 -13.57 2.74 8.79
CA VAL A 118 -12.30 3.35 8.36
C VAL A 118 -12.17 3.26 6.84
N GLU A 119 -12.51 2.10 6.26
CA GLU A 119 -12.40 1.91 4.81
C GLU A 119 -13.33 2.86 4.05
N LYS A 120 -14.58 3.00 4.50
CA LYS A 120 -15.55 3.90 3.89
C LYS A 120 -15.10 5.35 3.97
N ASP A 121 -14.69 5.82 5.16
CA ASP A 121 -14.22 7.19 5.33
C ASP A 121 -12.98 7.48 4.47
N PHE A 122 -12.04 6.55 4.42
CA PHE A 122 -10.86 6.67 3.57
C PHE A 122 -11.21 6.69 2.08
N VAL A 123 -12.05 5.77 1.59
CA VAL A 123 -12.41 5.71 0.16
C VAL A 123 -13.18 6.96 -0.27
N GLU A 124 -14.03 7.51 0.59
CA GLU A 124 -14.84 8.69 0.30
C GLU A 124 -14.04 9.99 0.32
N HIS A 125 -13.08 10.11 1.24
CA HIS A 125 -12.40 11.38 1.52
C HIS A 125 -10.91 11.43 1.15
N ARG A 126 -10.29 10.31 0.76
CA ARG A 126 -8.86 10.32 0.42
C ARG A 126 -8.58 11.24 -0.78
N PRO A 127 -7.41 11.90 -0.79
CA PRO A 127 -6.96 12.66 -1.95
C PRO A 127 -6.90 11.84 -3.24
N LEU A 128 -7.18 12.48 -4.38
CA LEU A 128 -7.18 11.82 -5.69
C LEU A 128 -5.81 11.28 -6.12
N ASN A 129 -4.73 11.80 -5.54
CA ASN A 129 -3.37 11.29 -5.76
C ASN A 129 -3.11 9.98 -5.01
N MET A 130 -4.02 9.51 -4.15
CA MET A 130 -3.93 8.23 -3.47
C MET A 130 -4.84 7.18 -4.13
N ILE A 131 -4.22 6.28 -4.89
CA ILE A 131 -4.89 5.13 -5.51
C ILE A 131 -4.61 3.90 -4.68
N THR A 132 -5.65 3.27 -4.14
CA THR A 132 -5.46 2.04 -3.36
C THR A 132 -6.54 1.03 -3.64
N VAL A 133 -6.19 -0.26 -3.55
CA VAL A 133 -7.12 -1.37 -3.73
C VAL A 133 -6.77 -2.54 -2.80
N PRO A 134 -7.77 -3.27 -2.28
CA PRO A 134 -7.52 -4.44 -1.42
C PRO A 134 -7.14 -5.71 -2.22
N PHE A 135 -7.30 -5.68 -3.55
CA PHE A 135 -6.93 -6.75 -4.48
C PHE A 135 -5.67 -6.40 -5.28
N HIS A 136 -5.30 -7.25 -6.24
CA HIS A 136 -4.05 -7.12 -7.01
C HIS A 136 -4.32 -6.92 -8.52
N PRO A 137 -4.49 -5.67 -8.98
CA PRO A 137 -4.67 -5.33 -10.40
C PRO A 137 -3.58 -5.89 -11.32
N SER A 138 -2.38 -6.09 -10.79
CA SER A 138 -1.22 -6.62 -11.49
C SER A 138 -1.50 -7.99 -12.13
N TYR A 139 -2.26 -8.88 -11.47
CA TYR A 139 -2.63 -10.18 -12.04
C TYR A 139 -3.66 -10.11 -13.17
N GLN A 140 -4.29 -8.95 -13.36
CA GLN A 140 -5.33 -8.73 -14.37
C GLN A 140 -4.82 -7.85 -15.52
N SER A 141 -3.61 -7.32 -15.39
CA SER A 141 -2.99 -6.44 -16.37
C SER A 141 -2.28 -7.26 -17.45
N LEU A 142 -2.54 -6.95 -18.72
CA LEU A 142 -1.85 -7.54 -19.88
C LEU A 142 -0.99 -6.49 -20.59
N LYS A 143 -0.04 -6.94 -21.41
CA LYS A 143 0.86 -6.05 -22.16
C LYS A 143 0.10 -5.10 -23.10
N ASP A 144 -0.90 -5.63 -23.80
CA ASP A 144 -1.74 -4.94 -24.77
C ASP A 144 -3.00 -4.33 -24.15
N ARG A 145 -3.34 -4.77 -22.93
CA ARG A 145 -4.50 -4.29 -22.17
C ARG A 145 -4.10 -4.06 -20.71
N PRO A 146 -3.39 -2.95 -20.42
CA PRO A 146 -2.96 -2.66 -19.06
C PRO A 146 -4.16 -2.35 -18.16
N HIS A 147 -4.07 -2.71 -16.88
CA HIS A 147 -5.16 -2.46 -15.94
C HIS A 147 -5.41 -0.94 -15.77
N PRO A 148 -6.66 -0.45 -15.85
CA PRO A 148 -6.96 0.98 -15.81
C PRO A 148 -6.40 1.71 -14.58
N ILE A 149 -6.43 1.07 -13.41
CA ILE A 149 -5.90 1.63 -12.15
C ILE A 149 -4.39 1.91 -12.24
N LEU A 150 -3.62 0.98 -12.82
CA LEU A 150 -2.18 1.15 -12.99
C LEU A 150 -1.88 2.29 -13.97
N VAL A 151 -2.65 2.37 -15.07
CA VAL A 151 -2.55 3.48 -16.02
C VAL A 151 -2.89 4.82 -15.36
N GLN A 152 -3.90 4.85 -14.50
CA GLN A 152 -4.29 6.05 -13.76
C GLN A 152 -3.17 6.51 -12.83
N PHE A 153 -2.53 5.60 -12.09
CA PHE A 153 -1.39 5.92 -11.24
C PHE A 153 -0.24 6.53 -12.03
N ILE A 154 0.18 5.89 -13.13
CA ILE A 154 1.24 6.43 -13.99
C ILE A 154 0.89 7.82 -14.53
N ARG A 155 -0.38 8.07 -14.90
CA ARG A 155 -0.84 9.39 -15.34
C ARG A 155 -0.79 10.45 -14.25
N LEU A 156 -0.91 10.07 -12.97
CA LEU A 156 -0.71 11.00 -11.86
C LEU A 156 0.77 11.35 -11.72
N CYS A 157 1.67 10.37 -11.83
CA CYS A 157 3.12 10.59 -11.79
C CYS A 157 3.64 11.51 -12.90
N THR A 158 3.00 11.52 -14.08
CA THR A 158 3.48 12.34 -15.21
C THR A 158 2.95 13.78 -15.24
N LYS A 159 1.99 14.12 -14.38
CA LYS A 159 1.45 15.49 -14.28
C LYS A 159 2.34 16.31 -13.35
N LYS A 160 3.26 17.09 -13.93
CA LYS A 160 3.99 18.16 -13.22
C LYS A 160 3.26 19.48 -13.32
#